data_AF-A0A447TIH7-F1
#
_entry.id   AF-A0A447TIH7-F1
#
_cell.length_a   1.000
_cell.length_b   1.000
_cell.length_c   1.000
_cell.angle_alpha   90.00
_cell.angle_beta   90.00
_cell.angle_gamma   90.00
#
_symmetry.space_group_name_H-M   'P 1'
#
loop_
_entity.id
_entity.type
_entity.pdbx_description
1 polymer ?
#
loop_
_entity_poly.entity_id
_entity_poly.type
_entity_poly.pdbx_seq_one_letter_code
_entity_poly.pdbx_strand_id
1 'polypeptide(L)'
;MLVWNANPRVIETLESHGSLVHKSKLEHSYPHCWRHKTPIIFRATPQWFISMDRKANGGETLREVSQRAVDATEFFPSWGRARLDAMIKNSPTGACRASATGACR
;
A
#
# COMPACT_ATOMS: atom_id res chain seq x y z
N MET A 1 23.47 0.19 8.16
CA MET A 1 23.00 -1.22 8.16
C MET A 1 21.66 -1.25 7.47
N LEU A 2 21.50 -2.01 6.39
CA LEU A 2 20.17 -2.23 5.78
C LEU A 2 19.33 -3.08 6.72
N VAL A 3 18.02 -2.90 6.71
CA VAL A 3 17.08 -3.63 7.59
C VAL A 3 17.29 -5.15 7.56
N TRP A 4 17.60 -5.70 6.38
CA TRP A 4 17.83 -7.12 6.15
C TRP A 4 19.03 -7.69 6.92
N ASN A 5 20.08 -6.88 7.10
CA ASN A 5 21.30 -7.30 7.81
C ASN A 5 21.11 -7.31 9.33
N ALA A 6 20.02 -6.70 9.84
CA ALA A 6 19.69 -6.75 11.25
C ALA A 6 18.99 -8.06 11.63
N ASN A 7 18.26 -8.70 10.71
CA ASN A 7 17.46 -9.90 11.00
C ASN A 7 18.28 -11.04 11.65
N PRO A 8 19.48 -11.42 11.14
CA PRO A 8 20.27 -12.50 11.76
C PRO A 8 20.69 -12.18 13.20
N ARG A 9 21.05 -10.92 13.48
CA ARG A 9 21.47 -10.46 14.82
C ARG A 9 20.33 -10.48 15.83
N VAL A 10 19.12 -10.14 15.38
CA VAL A 10 17.91 -10.23 16.22
C VAL A 10 17.63 -11.69 16.58
N ILE A 11 17.76 -12.60 15.61
CA ILE A 11 17.56 -14.04 15.86
C ILE A 11 18.57 -14.58 16.87
N GLU A 12 19.86 -14.26 16.71
CA GLU A 12 20.92 -14.66 17.65
C GLU A 12 20.64 -14.16 19.08
N THR A 13 20.12 -12.93 19.20
CA THR A 13 19.74 -12.36 20.51
C THR A 13 18.55 -13.11 21.12
N LEU A 14 17.56 -13.52 20.31
CA LEU A 14 16.42 -14.30 20.79
C LEU A 14 16.82 -15.73 21.20
N GLU A 15 17.76 -16.33 20.47
CA GLU A 15 18.35 -17.64 20.79
C GLU A 15 19.09 -17.61 22.13
N SER A 16 19.93 -16.59 22.37
CA SER A 16 20.71 -16.48 23.62
C SER A 16 19.86 -16.26 24.88
N HIS A 17 18.67 -15.68 24.74
CA HIS A 17 17.73 -15.47 25.85
C HIS A 17 16.74 -16.62 26.03
N GLY A 18 16.81 -17.68 25.21
CA GLY A 18 15.86 -18.79 25.25
C GLY A 18 14.43 -18.43 24.82
N SER A 19 14.25 -17.28 24.16
CA SER A 19 12.94 -16.76 23.73
C SER A 19 12.54 -17.21 22.32
N LEU A 20 13.43 -17.90 21.59
CA LEU A 20 13.14 -18.42 20.25
C LEU A 20 12.49 -19.81 20.33
N VAL A 21 11.23 -19.91 19.89
CA VAL A 21 10.50 -21.19 19.84
C VAL A 21 10.81 -21.99 18.58
N HIS A 22 10.81 -21.32 17.42
CA HIS A 22 11.01 -21.99 16.13
C HIS A 22 11.55 -21.01 15.09
N LYS A 23 12.35 -21.52 14.15
CA LYS A 23 12.95 -20.77 13.04
C LYS A 23 12.89 -21.61 11.78
N SER A 24 12.12 -21.13 10.80
CA SER A 24 12.05 -21.71 9.47
C SER A 24 12.10 -20.61 8.40
N LYS A 25 12.47 -20.98 7.17
CA LYS A 25 12.30 -20.11 6.00
C LYS A 25 10.94 -20.40 5.39
N LEU A 26 10.19 -19.34 5.05
CA LEU A 26 8.90 -19.42 4.39
C LEU A 26 8.98 -18.75 3.03
N GLU A 27 8.51 -19.43 1.99
CA GLU A 27 8.30 -18.81 0.69
C GLU A 27 6.89 -18.23 0.60
N HIS A 28 6.82 -16.92 0.36
CA HIS A 28 5.55 -16.21 0.21
C HIS A 28 5.71 -15.02 -0.73
N SER A 29 4.59 -14.45 -1.16
CA SER A 29 4.60 -13.21 -1.94
C SER A 29 5.04 -12.03 -1.07
N TYR A 30 6.07 -11.31 -1.52
CA TYR A 30 6.56 -10.10 -0.86
C TYR A 30 6.35 -8.90 -1.80
N PRO A 31 5.92 -7.73 -1.30
CA PRO A 31 5.71 -6.57 -2.14
C PRO A 31 7.04 -5.98 -2.64
N HIS A 32 7.11 -5.68 -3.93
CA HIS A 32 8.27 -5.09 -4.58
C HIS A 32 7.90 -3.75 -5.22
N CYS A 33 8.85 -2.82 -5.25
CA CYS A 33 8.70 -1.56 -5.94
C CYS A 33 8.41 -1.82 -7.42
N TRP A 34 7.28 -1.31 -7.92
CA TRP A 34 6.87 -1.57 -9.30
C TRP A 34 7.89 -1.08 -10.34
N ARG A 35 8.69 -0.05 -10.00
CA ARG A 35 9.72 0.55 -10.85
C ARG A 35 11.07 -0.16 -10.74
N HIS A 36 11.65 -0.20 -9.53
CA HIS A 36 13.02 -0.71 -9.32
C HIS A 36 13.08 -2.20 -8.97
N LYS A 37 11.93 -2.85 -8.77
CA LYS A 37 11.80 -4.26 -8.37
C LYS A 37 12.50 -4.60 -7.06
N THR A 38 12.82 -3.61 -6.24
CA THR A 38 13.40 -3.79 -4.91
C THR A 38 12.32 -4.07 -3.86
N PRO A 39 12.58 -4.90 -2.83
CA PRO A 39 11.61 -5.14 -1.75
C PRO A 39 11.25 -3.85 -1.01
N ILE A 40 9.97 -3.64 -0.73
CA ILE A 40 9.52 -2.46 0.04
C ILE A 40 9.33 -2.77 1.53
N ILE A 41 9.39 -1.73 2.35
CA ILE A 41 9.07 -1.79 3.79
C ILE A 41 8.05 -0.73 4.13
N PHE A 42 7.17 -1.02 5.09
CA PHE A 42 6.24 -0.02 5.60
C PHE A 42 6.94 0.87 6.63
N ARG A 43 6.84 2.18 6.43
CA ARG A 43 7.37 3.20 7.35
C ARG A 43 6.36 4.32 7.48
N ALA A 44 6.06 4.73 8.72
CA ALA A 44 5.24 5.90 8.97
C ALA A 44 6.03 7.17 8.64
N THR A 45 5.61 7.89 7.61
CA THR A 45 6.15 9.21 7.24
C THR A 45 5.00 10.20 7.11
N PRO A 46 5.19 11.48 7.49
CA PRO A 46 4.16 12.48 7.30
C PRO A 46 3.84 12.62 5.80
N GLN A 47 2.57 12.48 5.45
CA GLN A 47 2.12 12.54 4.07
C GLN A 47 0.79 13.28 3.96
N TRP A 48 0.57 13.91 2.81
CA TRP A 48 -0.70 14.54 2.49
C TRP A 48 -1.66 13.51 1.90
N PHE A 49 -2.89 13.49 2.41
CA PHE A 49 -3.95 12.58 1.98
C PHE A 49 -5.13 13.40 1.46
N ILE A 50 -5.79 12.89 0.42
CA ILE A 50 -7.11 13.38 0.02
C ILE A 50 -8.18 12.48 0.62
N SER A 51 -9.13 13.10 1.30
CA SER A 51 -10.26 12.39 1.89
C SER A 51 -11.25 11.98 0.81
N MET A 52 -11.47 10.67 0.65
CA MET A 52 -12.41 10.11 -0.31
C MET A 52 -13.87 10.21 0.18
N ASP A 53 -14.07 10.09 1.49
CA ASP A 53 -15.38 9.95 2.13
C ASP A 53 -15.89 11.24 2.80
N ARG A 54 -15.15 12.34 2.65
CA ARG A 54 -15.56 13.64 3.20
C ARG A 54 -16.33 14.40 2.14
N LYS A 55 -17.53 14.87 2.50
CA LYS A 55 -18.32 15.76 1.65
C LYS A 55 -17.57 17.07 1.41
N ALA A 56 -17.40 17.43 0.15
CA ALA A 56 -16.87 18.74 -0.21
C ALA A 56 -18.00 19.77 -0.15
N ASN A 57 -17.86 20.81 0.68
CA ASN A 57 -18.77 21.95 0.74
C ASN A 57 -20.28 21.59 0.85
N GLY A 58 -20.61 20.52 1.58
CA GLY A 58 -21.99 20.05 1.76
C GLY A 58 -22.57 19.21 0.61
N GLY A 59 -21.81 18.96 -0.45
CA GLY A 59 -22.19 18.14 -1.60
C GLY A 59 -21.83 16.65 -1.47
N GLU A 60 -21.63 16.00 -2.61
CA GLU A 60 -21.20 14.59 -2.72
C GLU A 60 -19.74 14.42 -2.25
N THR A 61 -19.40 13.20 -1.86
CA THR A 61 -18.04 12.76 -1.56
C THR A 61 -17.27 12.51 -2.86
N LEU A 62 -15.93 12.54 -2.81
CA LEU A 62 -15.10 12.24 -3.98
C LEU A 62 -15.32 10.81 -4.47
N ARG A 63 -15.64 9.87 -3.57
CA ARG A 63 -15.96 8.48 -3.93
C ARG A 63 -17.26 8.39 -4.73
N GLU A 64 -18.32 9.07 -4.31
CA GLU A 64 -19.61 9.11 -5.02
C GLU A 64 -19.46 9.72 -6.42
N VAL A 65 -18.73 10.84 -6.53
CA VAL A 65 -18.44 11.48 -7.83
C VAL A 65 -17.66 10.54 -8.74
N SER A 66 -16.67 9.84 -8.21
CA SER A 66 -15.86 8.88 -8.98
C SER A 66 -16.69 7.67 -9.43
N GLN A 67 -17.59 7.18 -8.58
CA GLN A 67 -18.47 6.05 -8.90
C GLN A 67 -19.42 6.39 -10.05
N ARG A 68 -20.05 7.57 -10.00
CA ARG A 68 -20.92 8.07 -11.08
C ARG A 68 -20.17 8.22 -12.40
N ALA A 69 -18.91 8.67 -12.36
CA ALA A 69 -18.08 8.75 -13.56
C ALA A 69 -17.77 7.38 -14.16
N VAL A 70 -17.54 6.35 -13.33
CA VAL A 70 -17.37 4.97 -13.80
C VAL A 70 -18.65 4.45 -14.44
N ASP A 71 -19.82 4.72 -13.86
CA ASP A 71 -21.10 4.28 -14.42
C ASP A 71 -21.42 4.94 -15.76
N ALA A 72 -20.97 6.19 -15.98
CA ALA A 72 -21.13 6.91 -17.23
C ALA A 72 -20.10 6.52 -18.32
N THR A 73 -19.10 5.70 -18.00
CA THR A 73 -18.02 5.33 -18.93
C THR A 73 -18.30 3.96 -19.57
N GLU A 74 -18.14 3.87 -20.89
CA GLU A 74 -18.22 2.59 -21.61
C GLU A 74 -16.87 1.85 -21.57
N PHE A 75 -16.89 0.57 -21.20
CA PHE A 75 -15.67 -0.25 -21.03
C PHE A 75 -15.57 -1.32 -22.10
N PHE A 76 -14.41 -1.39 -22.74
CA PHE A 76 -14.05 -2.44 -23.68
C PHE A 76 -12.74 -3.11 -23.23
N PRO A 77 -12.75 -4.38 -22.79
CA PRO A 77 -13.89 -5.27 -22.58
C PRO A 77 -14.73 -4.93 -21.32
N SER A 78 -15.99 -5.37 -21.31
CA SER A 78 -16.99 -5.01 -20.29
C SER A 78 -16.61 -5.39 -18.85
N TRP A 79 -15.82 -6.45 -18.65
CA TRP A 79 -15.36 -6.87 -17.33
C TRP A 79 -14.41 -5.86 -16.67
N GLY A 80 -13.82 -4.93 -17.43
CA GLY A 80 -12.95 -3.88 -16.89
C GLY A 80 -13.65 -2.99 -15.87
N ARG A 81 -14.97 -2.77 -16.05
CA ARG A 81 -15.79 -1.98 -15.13
C ARG A 81 -15.78 -2.56 -13.71
N ALA A 82 -15.96 -3.86 -13.56
CA ALA A 82 -16.04 -4.52 -12.25
C ALA A 82 -14.73 -4.38 -11.46
N ARG A 83 -13.58 -4.36 -12.14
CA ARG A 83 -12.28 -4.16 -11.48
C ARG A 83 -12.12 -2.73 -10.96
N LEU A 84 -12.49 -1.73 -11.77
CA LEU A 84 -12.37 -0.33 -11.37
C LEU A 84 -13.38 0.02 -10.26
N ASP A 85 -14.60 -0.51 -10.36
CA ASP A 85 -15.64 -0.38 -9.34
C ASP A 85 -15.18 -0.94 -7.98
N ALA A 86 -14.65 -2.17 -7.96
CA ALA A 86 -14.12 -2.77 -6.74
C ALA A 86 -12.92 -1.99 -6.16
N MET A 87 -12.06 -1.45 -7.02
CA MET A 87 -10.93 -0.60 -6.60
C MET A 87 -11.44 0.68 -5.93
N ILE A 88 -12.39 1.39 -6.55
CA ILE A 88 -12.92 2.65 -6.02
C ILE A 88 -13.68 2.42 -4.72
N LYS A 89 -14.40 1.31 -4.56
CA LYS A 89 -15.11 1.00 -3.30
C LYS A 89 -14.17 0.71 -2.14
N ASN A 90 -13.13 -0.08 -2.38
CA ASN A 90 -12.21 -0.54 -1.33
C ASN A 90 -11.00 0.37 -1.12
N SER A 91 -10.80 1.39 -1.97
CA SER A 91 -9.62 2.25 -1.85
C SER A 91 -9.66 3.04 -0.53
N PRO A 92 -8.62 2.91 0.32
CA PRO A 92 -8.40 3.85 1.39
C PRO A 92 -8.05 5.24 0.81
N THR A 93 -8.06 6.26 1.66
CA THR A 93 -7.66 7.62 1.28
C THR A 93 -6.27 7.63 0.65
N GLY A 94 -6.17 8.08 -0.60
CA GLY A 94 -4.92 8.09 -1.35
C GLY A 94 -3.94 9.13 -0.83
N ALA A 95 -2.67 8.76 -0.72
CA ALA A 95 -1.58 9.70 -0.49
C ALA A 95 -1.29 10.47 -1.79
N CYS A 96 -1.36 11.79 -1.76
CA CYS A 96 -1.29 12.63 -2.97
C CYS A 96 0.09 13.22 -3.24
N ARG A 97 1.04 13.00 -2.34
CA ARG A 97 2.43 13.35 -2.57
C ARG A 97 3.25 12.07 -2.38
N ALA A 98 4.01 11.68 -3.39
CA ALA A 98 5.21 10.90 -3.16
C ALA A 98 6.26 11.92 -2.70
N SER A 99 6.81 11.78 -1.49
CA SER A 99 7.89 12.66 -1.05
C SER A 99 8.99 12.69 -2.12
N ALA A 100 9.35 13.89 -2.61
CA ALA A 100 10.47 14.08 -3.55
C ALA A 100 11.84 13.64 -2.98
N THR A 101 11.88 13.31 -1.69
CA THR A 101 13.02 12.77 -0.94
C THR A 101 12.87 11.28 -0.61
N GLY A 102 11.97 10.57 -1.30
CA GLY A 102 11.78 9.12 -1.19
C GLY A 102 12.93 8.38 -1.87
N ALA A 103 14.05 8.28 -1.16
CA ALA A 103 15.21 7.48 -1.56
C ALA A 103 14.78 6.08 -2.02
N CYS A 104 14.82 5.85 -3.34
CA CYS A 104 15.24 4.56 -3.85
C CYS A 104 16.73 4.45 -3.51
N ARG A 105 17.04 3.95 -2.31
CA ARG A 105 18.34 3.40 -1.96
C ARG A 105 18.13 1.94 -1.64
#